data_AF-A0A256W8V4-F1
#
_entry.id   AF-A0A256W8V4-F1
#
_cell.length_a   1.000
_cell.length_b   1.000
_cell.length_c   1.000
_cell.angle_alpha   90.00
_cell.angle_beta   90.00
_cell.angle_gamma   90.00
#
_symmetry.space_group_name_H-M   'P 1'
#
loop_
_entity.id
_entity.type
_entity.pdbx_description
1 polymer ?
#
loop_
_entity_poly.entity_id
_entity_poly.type
_entity_poly.pdbx_seq_one_letter_code
_entity_poly.pdbx_strand_id
1 'polypeptide(L)'
;MEWYIPITIIPGIGLIITSTSNIMLELNREITELINVYKADNDIISAKLTQLKTLSISIAFQYLGILFFLLSGITTSLIESFVLQKSLLIIGVVFIAISVSLLLIYSIKAVIPN
;
A
#
# COMPACT_ATOMS: atom_id res chain seq x y z
N MET A 1 2.73 -27.79 1.18
CA MET A 1 2.63 -26.58 0.34
C MET A 1 4.05 -26.01 0.28
N GLU A 2 4.56 -25.72 -0.91
CA GLU A 2 5.93 -25.22 -1.09
C GLU A 2 6.13 -23.90 -0.32
N TRP A 3 7.11 -23.87 0.59
CA TRP A 3 7.36 -22.76 1.52
C TRP A 3 7.74 -21.45 0.82
N TYR A 4 8.16 -21.51 -0.45
CA TYR A 4 8.62 -20.35 -1.21
C TYR A 4 7.48 -19.48 -1.74
N ILE A 5 6.24 -19.99 -1.86
CA ILE A 5 5.12 -19.26 -2.51
C ILE A 5 4.85 -17.90 -1.85
N PRO A 6 4.76 -17.77 -0.51
CA PRO A 6 4.59 -16.46 0.14
C PRO A 6 5.75 -15.50 -0.10
N ILE A 7 6.97 -16.03 -0.22
CA ILE A 7 8.20 -15.25 -0.34
C ILE A 7 8.39 -14.75 -1.78
N THR A 8 7.99 -15.53 -2.78
CA THR A 8 8.11 -15.16 -4.21
C THR A 8 7.24 -13.94 -4.59
N ILE A 9 6.19 -13.64 -3.83
CA ILE A 9 5.30 -12.49 -4.09
C ILE A 9 5.88 -11.18 -3.53
N ILE A 10 6.77 -11.26 -2.52
CA ILE A 10 7.32 -10.09 -1.82
C ILE A 10 8.03 -9.11 -2.77
N PRO A 11 8.88 -9.54 -3.73
CA PRO A 11 9.46 -8.62 -4.71
C PRO A 11 8.41 -7.83 -5.50
N GLY A 12 7.31 -8.47 -5.89
CA GLY A 12 6.20 -7.81 -6.60
C GLY A 12 5.52 -6.74 -5.74
N ILE A 13 5.29 -7.01 -4.46
CA ILE A 13 4.74 -6.02 -3.52
C ILE A 13 5.76 -4.89 -3.28
N GLY A 14 7.07 -5.22 -3.25
CA GLY A 14 8.13 -4.23 -3.18
C GLY A 14 8.05 -3.19 -4.31
N LEU A 15 7.80 -3.63 -5.54
CA LEU A 15 7.58 -2.73 -6.67
C LEU A 15 6.35 -1.84 -6.48
N ILE A 16 5.26 -2.39 -5.94
CA ILE A 16 4.04 -1.62 -5.65
C ILE A 16 4.31 -0.56 -4.58
N ILE A 17 5.07 -0.89 -3.53
CA ILE A 17 5.48 0.05 -2.48
C ILE A 17 6.33 1.18 -3.07
N THR A 18 7.33 0.84 -3.89
CA THR A 18 8.19 1.84 -4.53
C THR A 18 7.38 2.77 -5.42
N SER A 19 6.49 2.23 -6.25
CA SER A 19 5.60 3.04 -7.09
C SER A 19 4.68 3.94 -6.25
N THR A 20 4.04 3.40 -5.21
CA THR A 20 3.16 4.17 -4.31
C THR A 20 3.94 5.26 -3.58
N SER A 21 5.17 4.99 -3.16
CA SER A 21 6.05 5.95 -2.48
C SER A 21 6.42 7.10 -3.39
N ASN A 22 6.75 6.82 -4.66
CA ASN A 22 7.05 7.86 -5.64
C ASN A 22 5.84 8.78 -5.88
N ILE A 23 4.65 8.20 -6.08
CA ILE A 23 3.40 8.99 -6.22
C ILE A 23 3.16 9.86 -4.99
N MET A 24 3.37 9.31 -3.78
CA MET A 24 3.19 10.03 -2.52
C MET A 24 4.17 11.22 -2.41
N LEU A 25 5.43 11.04 -2.80
CA LEU A 25 6.44 12.10 -2.79
C LEU A 25 6.11 13.20 -3.81
N GLU A 26 5.70 12.82 -5.02
CA GLU A 26 5.30 13.77 -6.07
C GLU A 26 4.08 14.59 -5.64
N LEU A 27 3.05 13.94 -5.06
CA LEU A 27 1.86 14.62 -4.56
C LEU A 27 2.19 15.58 -3.41
N ASN A 28 3.10 15.20 -2.51
CA ASN A 28 3.55 16.07 -1.42
C ASN A 28 4.28 17.31 -1.95
N ARG A 29 5.14 17.14 -2.97
CA ARG A 29 5.80 18.25 -3.66
C ARG A 29 4.77 19.18 -4.31
N GLU A 30 3.79 18.62 -5.02
CA GLU A 30 2.71 19.39 -5.64
C GLU A 30 1.91 20.20 -4.60
N ILE A 31 1.52 19.60 -3.47
CA ILE A 31 0.83 20.30 -2.37
C ILE A 31 1.70 21.45 -1.83
N THR A 32 3.00 21.22 -1.65
CA THR A 32 3.94 22.24 -1.17
C THR A 32 4.04 23.42 -2.15
N GLU A 33 4.03 23.15 -3.46
CA GLU A 33 4.02 24.18 -4.50
C GLU A 33 2.69 24.94 -4.54
N LEU A 34 1.55 24.25 -4.40
CA LEU A 34 0.21 24.87 -4.34
C LEU A 34 0.06 25.84 -3.17
N ILE A 35 0.61 25.48 -2.01
CA ILE A 35 0.58 26.33 -0.80
C ILE A 35 1.50 27.54 -0.96
N ASN A 36 2.76 27.32 -1.37
CA ASN A 36 3.80 28.35 -1.27
C ASN A 36 3.90 29.23 -2.52
N VAL A 37 3.67 28.68 -3.71
CA VAL A 37 3.90 29.35 -4.99
C VAL A 37 2.58 29.89 -5.54
N TYR A 38 1.62 28.99 -5.74
CA TYR A 38 0.39 29.33 -6.45
C TYR A 38 -0.66 29.99 -5.55
N LYS A 39 -0.50 29.91 -4.22
CA LYS A 39 -1.49 30.34 -3.22
C LYS A 39 -2.89 29.85 -3.62
N ALA A 40 -2.95 28.58 -4.01
CA ALA A 40 -4.13 27.95 -4.56
C ALA A 40 -5.27 27.94 -3.54
N ASP A 41 -6.50 27.74 -4.03
CA ASP A 41 -7.67 27.59 -3.18
C ASP A 41 -7.46 26.48 -2.13
N ASN A 42 -7.89 26.75 -0.91
CA ASN A 42 -7.89 25.79 0.19
C ASN A 42 -8.66 24.51 -0.19
N ASP A 43 -9.69 24.61 -1.04
CA ASP A 43 -10.45 23.46 -1.48
C ASP A 43 -9.60 22.48 -2.30
N ILE A 44 -8.76 23.00 -3.22
CA ILE A 44 -7.84 22.19 -4.03
C ILE A 44 -6.79 21.52 -3.13
N ILE A 45 -6.22 22.28 -2.20
CA ILE A 45 -5.21 21.77 -1.24
C ILE A 45 -5.83 20.67 -0.37
N SER A 46 -7.06 20.85 0.12
CA SER A 46 -7.75 19.87 0.96
C SER A 46 -8.05 18.57 0.20
N ALA A 47 -8.43 18.66 -1.07
CA ALA A 47 -8.65 17.50 -1.93
C ALA A 47 -7.36 16.69 -2.14
N LYS A 48 -6.25 17.37 -2.41
CA LYS A 48 -4.92 16.76 -2.56
C LYS A 48 -4.41 16.13 -1.26
N LEU A 49 -4.65 16.76 -0.10
CA LEU A 49 -4.34 16.18 1.21
C LEU A 49 -5.15 14.90 1.47
N THR A 50 -6.39 14.84 1.03
CA THR A 50 -7.23 13.64 1.13
C THR A 50 -6.70 12.51 0.24
N GLN A 51 -6.21 12.85 -0.96
CA GLN A 51 -5.51 11.91 -1.82
C GLN A 51 -4.22 11.37 -1.16
N LEU A 52 -3.42 12.27 -0.56
CA LEU A 52 -2.18 11.89 0.16
C LEU A 52 -2.48 10.94 1.32
N LYS A 53 -3.50 11.24 2.13
CA LYS A 53 -3.96 10.36 3.21
C LYS A 53 -4.32 8.96 2.71
N THR A 54 -5.02 8.88 1.57
CA THR A 54 -5.41 7.59 0.97
C THR A 54 -4.17 6.77 0.55
N LEU A 55 -3.17 7.42 -0.05
CA LEU A 55 -1.89 6.78 -0.40
C LEU A 55 -1.13 6.30 0.83
N SER A 56 -1.04 7.12 1.89
CA SER A 56 -0.35 6.72 3.13
C SER A 56 -0.99 5.51 3.79
N ILE A 57 -2.33 5.45 3.82
CA ILE A 57 -3.06 4.28 4.34
C ILE A 57 -2.81 3.05 3.46
N SER A 58 -2.80 3.22 2.14
CA SER A 58 -2.54 2.13 1.19
C SER A 58 -1.16 1.50 1.41
N ILE A 59 -0.12 2.33 1.61
CA ILE A 59 1.24 1.87 1.88
C ILE A 59 1.34 1.11 3.21
N ALA A 60 0.64 1.58 4.25
CA ALA A 60 0.62 0.90 5.55
C ALA A 60 0.07 -0.53 5.42
N PHE A 61 -1.00 -0.71 4.63
CA PHE A 61 -1.54 -2.04 4.33
C PHE A 61 -0.60 -2.91 3.50
N GLN A 62 0.21 -2.34 2.60
CA GLN A 62 1.25 -3.09 1.86
C GLN A 62 2.30 -3.65 2.82
N TYR A 63 2.81 -2.82 3.74
CA TYR A 63 3.77 -3.25 4.75
C TYR A 63 3.21 -4.29 5.71
N LEU A 64 1.94 -4.14 6.14
CA LEU A 64 1.26 -5.19 6.91
C LEU A 64 1.17 -6.50 6.12
N GLY A 65 0.79 -6.45 4.85
CA GLY A 65 0.76 -7.64 3.99
C GLY A 65 2.11 -8.35 3.90
N ILE A 66 3.20 -7.59 3.67
CA ILE A 66 4.56 -8.14 3.66
C ILE A 66 4.91 -8.80 5.00
N LEU A 67 4.60 -8.15 6.13
CA LEU A 67 4.87 -8.71 7.45
C LEU A 67 4.21 -10.08 7.61
N PHE A 68 2.94 -10.22 7.22
CA PHE A 68 2.23 -11.50 7.32
C PHE A 68 2.77 -12.57 6.36
N PHE A 69 3.21 -12.19 5.15
CA PHE A 69 3.88 -13.13 4.24
C PHE A 69 5.24 -13.60 4.78
N LEU A 70 6.03 -12.70 5.37
CA LEU A 70 7.29 -13.05 6.04
C LEU A 70 7.06 -14.00 7.21
N LEU A 71 6.08 -13.69 8.08
CA LEU A 71 5.71 -14.58 9.20
C LEU A 71 5.22 -15.94 8.70
N SER A 72 4.43 -15.99 7.62
CA SER A 72 3.99 -17.25 7.01
C SER A 72 5.17 -18.06 6.47
N GLY A 73 6.14 -17.42 5.80
CA GLY A 73 7.36 -18.08 5.34
C GLY A 73 8.19 -18.66 6.49
N ILE A 74 8.43 -17.87 7.54
CA ILE A 74 9.25 -18.26 8.70
C ILE A 74 8.59 -19.37 9.52
N THR A 75 7.27 -19.29 9.75
CA THR A 75 6.54 -20.30 10.56
C THR A 75 6.62 -21.70 9.96
N THR A 76 6.77 -21.81 8.63
CA THR A 76 6.99 -23.08 7.95
C THR A 76 8.28 -23.76 8.39
N SER A 77 9.33 -22.98 8.69
CA SER A 77 10.64 -23.50 9.06
C SER A 77 10.82 -23.74 10.57
N LEU A 78 10.03 -23.08 11.42
CA LEU A 78 10.25 -23.10 12.88
C LEU A 78 9.24 -23.95 13.65
N ILE A 79 7.95 -23.90 13.27
CA ILE A 79 6.85 -24.45 14.09
C ILE A 79 6.15 -25.60 13.37
N GLU A 80 6.37 -25.77 12.06
CA GLU A 80 5.73 -26.78 11.20
C GLU A 80 4.19 -26.82 11.28
N SER A 81 3.56 -25.75 11.76
CA SER A 81 2.10 -25.66 11.90
C SER A 81 1.45 -25.16 10.62
N PHE A 82 0.83 -26.09 9.89
CA PHE A 82 0.13 -25.80 8.64
C PHE A 82 -1.04 -24.81 8.81
N VAL A 83 -1.78 -24.91 9.92
CA VAL A 83 -2.93 -24.03 10.18
C VAL A 83 -2.49 -22.59 10.40
N LEU A 84 -1.42 -22.39 11.19
CA LEU A 84 -0.87 -21.06 11.45
C LEU A 84 -0.31 -20.44 10.17
N GLN A 85 0.50 -21.19 9.42
CA GLN A 85 1.08 -20.75 8.15
C GLN A 85 0.00 -20.26 7.17
N LYS A 86 -1.05 -21.07 6.98
CA LYS A 86 -2.16 -20.76 6.05
C LYS A 86 -2.95 -19.54 6.52
N SER A 87 -3.18 -19.40 7.82
CA SER A 87 -3.90 -18.26 8.40
C SER A 87 -3.13 -16.96 8.18
N LEU A 88 -1.82 -16.95 8.44
CA LEU A 88 -0.95 -15.79 8.20
C LEU A 88 -0.93 -15.41 6.70
N LEU A 89 -0.86 -16.39 5.81
CA LEU A 89 -0.90 -16.16 4.36
C LEU A 89 -2.21 -15.47 3.94
N ILE A 90 -3.36 -15.98 4.40
CA ILE A 90 -4.68 -15.40 4.08
C ILE A 90 -4.76 -13.96 4.59
N ILE A 91 -4.30 -13.70 5.82
CA ILE A 91 -4.30 -12.35 6.39
C ILE A 91 -3.42 -11.41 5.54
N GLY A 92 -2.25 -11.87 5.11
CA GLY A 92 -1.37 -11.10 4.21
C GLY A 92 -2.06 -10.74 2.88
N VAL A 93 -2.74 -11.70 2.26
CA VAL A 93 -3.52 -11.47 1.03
C VAL A 93 -4.64 -10.45 1.25
N VAL A 94 -5.37 -10.53 2.36
CA VAL A 94 -6.43 -9.57 2.69
C VAL A 94 -5.87 -8.15 2.80
N PHE A 95 -4.74 -7.96 3.46
CA PHE A 95 -4.12 -6.63 3.57
C PHE A 95 -3.66 -6.09 2.21
N ILE A 96 -3.05 -6.91 1.35
CA ILE A 96 -2.68 -6.48 0.00
C ILE A 96 -3.92 -6.15 -0.84
N ALA A 97 -4.98 -6.96 -0.75
CA ALA A 97 -6.23 -6.70 -1.47
C ALA A 97 -6.87 -5.37 -1.05
N ILE A 98 -6.89 -5.07 0.26
CA ILE A 98 -7.36 -3.78 0.78
C ILE A 98 -6.50 -2.64 0.23
N SER A 99 -5.17 -2.77 0.26
CA SER A 99 -4.27 -1.75 -0.28
C SER A 99 -4.51 -1.47 -1.76
N VAL A 100 -4.57 -2.52 -2.59
CA VAL A 100 -4.80 -2.37 -4.03
C VAL A 100 -6.17 -1.75 -4.30
N SER A 101 -7.19 -2.09 -3.51
CA SER A 101 -8.52 -1.47 -3.61
C SER A 101 -8.47 0.03 -3.32
N LEU A 102 -7.71 0.46 -2.30
CA LEU A 102 -7.51 1.87 -2.00
C LEU A 102 -6.75 2.60 -3.11
N LEU A 103 -5.73 1.95 -3.70
CA LEU A 103 -5.02 2.50 -4.86
C LEU A 103 -5.95 2.68 -6.07
N LEU A 104 -6.83 1.72 -6.35
CA LEU A 104 -7.84 1.85 -7.40
C LEU A 104 -8.78 3.04 -7.15
N ILE A 105 -9.26 3.19 -5.91
CA ILE A 105 -10.10 4.34 -5.52
C ILE A 105 -9.34 5.66 -5.72
N TYR A 106 -8.07 5.71 -5.31
CA TYR A 106 -7.21 6.87 -5.54
C TYR A 106 -7.08 7.19 -7.03
N SER A 107 -6.77 6.20 -7.87
CA SER A 107 -6.60 6.38 -9.32
C SER A 107 -7.88 6.86 -10.01
N ILE A 108 -9.05 6.35 -9.61
CA ILE A 108 -10.33 6.78 -10.19
C ILE A 108 -10.63 8.23 -9.80
N LYS A 109 -10.43 8.60 -8.52
CA LYS A 109 -10.65 9.98 -8.04
C LYS A 109 -9.67 10.99 -8.62
N ALA A 110 -8.51 10.56 -9.09
CA ALA A 110 -7.57 11.45 -9.78
C ALA A 110 -8.05 11.86 -11.18
N VAL A 111 -8.85 11.02 -11.85
CA VAL A 111 -9.31 11.24 -13.23
C VAL A 111 -10.65 11.97 -13.30
N ILE A 112 -11.51 11.81 -12.30
CA ILE A 112 -12.82 12.46 -12.24
C ILE A 112 -12.75 13.61 -11.22
N PRO A 113 -12.36 14.84 -11.64
CA PRO A 113 -12.48 16.00 -10.78
C PRO A 113 -13.98 16.26 -10.53
N ASN A 114 -14.36 16.32 -9.25
CA ASN A 114 -15.67 16.85 -8.85
C ASN A 114 -15.70 18.37 -9.02
#